data_AF-A0AB94IQ83-F1
#
_entry.id   AF-A0AB94IQ83-F1
#
_cell.length_a   1.000
_cell.length_b   1.000
_cell.length_c   1.000
_cell.angle_alpha   90.00
_cell.angle_beta   90.00
_cell.angle_gamma   90.00
#
_symmetry.space_group_name_H-M   'P 1'
#
loop_
_entity.id
_entity.type
_entity.pdbx_description
1 polymer ?
#
loop_
_entity_poly.entity_id
_entity_poly.type
_entity_poly.pdbx_seq_one_letter_code
_entity_poly.pdbx_strand_id
1 'polypeptide(L)' 'GRNAQAPGIFVETAIANGLDPYYYLRHLFEQLPNMNLTDMNALDQVLPWSTTLPVSCISLKKLPK' A
#
# COMPACT_ATOMS: atom_id res chain seq x y z
N GLY A 1 12.43 -10.05 23.21
CA GLY A 1 11.19 -9.36 22.84
C GLY A 1 10.92 -9.65 21.38
N ARG A 2 9.69 -10.01 21.02
CA ARG A 2 9.33 -10.29 19.62
C ARG A 2 8.92 -8.99 18.95
N ASN A 3 9.89 -8.23 18.43
CA ASN A 3 9.66 -6.98 17.68
C ASN A 3 9.80 -7.21 16.17
N ALA A 4 9.27 -8.32 15.67
CA ALA A 4 9.21 -8.65 14.24
C ALA A 4 7.76 -8.91 13.81
N GLN A 5 6.88 -7.91 13.95
CA GLN A 5 5.52 -7.94 13.40
C GLN A 5 5.27 -6.59 12.70
N ALA A 6 5.82 -6.43 11.50
CA ALA A 6 5.48 -5.29 10.65
C ALA A 6 5.33 -5.69 9.18
N PRO A 7 6.26 -6.44 8.55
CA PRO A 7 6.13 -6.74 7.12
C PRO A 7 4.89 -7.61 6.84
N GLY A 8 4.58 -8.57 7.71
CA GLY A 8 3.44 -9.47 7.56
C GLY A 8 2.10 -8.73 7.51
N ILE A 9 1.88 -7.78 8.42
CA ILE A 9 0.61 -7.03 8.51
C ILE A 9 0.38 -6.19 7.26
N PHE A 10 1.41 -5.52 6.74
CA PHE A 10 1.28 -4.74 5.50
C PHE A 10 1.04 -5.62 4.28
N VAL A 11 1.70 -6.78 4.19
CA VAL A 11 1.48 -7.76 3.12
C VAL A 11 0.04 -8.30 3.16
N GLU A 12 -0.42 -8.75 4.32
CA GLU A 12 -1.78 -9.27 4.53
C GLU A 12 -2.84 -8.20 4.21
N THR A 13 -2.60 -6.96 4.63
CA THR A 13 -3.49 -5.83 4.35
C THR A 13 -3.55 -5.52 2.85
N ALA A 14 -2.41 -5.53 2.15
CA ALA A 14 -2.37 -5.33 0.70
C ALA A 14 -3.18 -6.41 -0.04
N ILE A 15 -2.99 -7.68 0.35
CA ILE A 15 -3.74 -8.81 -0.22
C ILE A 15 -5.25 -8.65 0.03
N ALA A 16 -5.65 -8.32 1.27
CA ALA A 16 -7.06 -8.14 1.64
C ALA A 16 -7.74 -7.01 0.84
N ASN A 17 -7.01 -5.95 0.51
CA ASN A 17 -7.52 -4.86 -0.34
C ASN A 17 -7.43 -5.17 -1.85
N GLY A 18 -6.82 -6.29 -2.24
CA GLY A 18 -6.70 -6.72 -3.64
C GLY A 18 -5.59 -6.01 -4.41
N LEU A 19 -4.55 -5.61 -3.68
CA LEU A 19 -3.33 -5.07 -4.24
C LEU A 19 -2.32 -6.20 -4.47
N ASP A 20 -1.38 -5.97 -5.39
CA ASP A 20 -0.16 -6.74 -5.46
C ASP A 20 0.79 -6.27 -4.33
N PRO A 21 1.16 -7.13 -3.36
CA PRO A 21 1.93 -6.70 -2.20
C PRO A 21 3.31 -6.13 -2.54
N TYR A 22 3.95 -6.66 -3.59
CA TYR A 22 5.28 -6.21 -3.97
C TYR A 22 5.23 -4.78 -4.53
N TYR A 23 4.35 -4.55 -5.50
CA TYR A 23 4.23 -3.22 -6.12
C TYR A 23 3.67 -2.18 -5.15
N TYR A 24 2.70 -2.56 -4.31
CA TYR A 24 2.15 -1.67 -3.29
C TYR A 24 3.19 -1.26 -2.25
N LEU A 25 3.92 -2.21 -1.65
CA LEU A 25 4.94 -1.88 -0.65
C LEU A 25 6.06 -1.03 -1.24
N ARG A 26 6.47 -1.34 -2.47
CA ARG A 26 7.45 -0.53 -3.19
C ARG A 26 6.96 0.90 -3.37
N HIS A 27 5.74 1.11 -3.88
CA HIS A 27 5.16 2.43 -4.05
C HIS A 27 5.07 3.17 -2.71
N LEU A 28 4.57 2.52 -1.66
CA LEU A 28 4.47 3.09 -0.32
C LEU A 28 5.83 3.59 0.19
N PHE A 29 6.88 2.77 0.10
CA PHE A 29 8.22 3.15 0.56
C PHE A 29 8.91 4.18 -0.34
N GLU A 30 8.53 4.30 -1.61
CA GLU A 30 9.00 5.37 -2.50
C GLU A 30 8.33 6.72 -2.17
N GLN A 31 7.07 6.72 -1.74
CA GLN A 31 6.32 7.94 -1.42
C GLN A 31 6.60 8.47 0.00
N LEU A 32 6.65 7.58 1.01
CA LEU A 32 6.75 7.98 2.43
C LEU A 32 7.90 8.94 2.76
N PRO A 33 9.13 8.77 2.23
CA PRO A 33 10.25 9.68 2.55
C PRO A 33 10.04 11.12 2.10
N ASN A 34 9.19 11.33 1.08
CA ASN A 34 8.94 12.64 0.48
C ASN A 34 7.60 13.25 0.95
N MET A 35 6.82 12.52 1.75
CA MET A 35 5.46 12.88 2.11
C MET A 35 5.42 13.60 3.46
N ASN A 36 4.60 14.64 3.56
CA ASN A 36 4.26 15.23 4.85
C ASN A 36 3.28 14.30 5.60
N LEU A 37 3.80 13.52 6.56
CA LEU A 37 3.00 12.57 7.34
C LEU A 37 1.98 13.22 8.28
N THR A 38 2.02 14.54 8.47
CA THR A 38 0.99 15.29 9.21
C THR A 38 -0.20 15.70 8.34
N ASP A 39 -0.06 15.63 7.02
CA ASP A 39 -1.15 15.86 6.09
C ASP A 39 -1.91 14.54 5.86
N MET A 40 -3.06 14.41 6.54
CA MET A 40 -3.91 13.24 6.45
C MET A 40 -4.41 12.98 5.03
N ASN A 41 -4.63 14.04 4.24
CA ASN A 41 -5.08 13.89 2.85
C ASN A 41 -3.97 13.30 1.97
N ALA A 42 -2.71 13.68 2.23
CA ALA A 42 -1.56 13.11 1.54
C ALA A 42 -1.37 11.63 1.92
N LEU A 43 -1.50 11.32 3.22
CA LEU A 43 -1.39 9.95 3.71
C LEU A 43 -2.48 9.04 3.11
N ASP A 44 -3.72 9.52 3.04
CA ASP A 44 -4.84 8.78 2.45
C ASP A 44 -4.59 8.33 1.01
N GLN A 45 -3.74 9.04 0.24
CA GLN A 45 -3.43 8.66 -1.14
C GLN A 45 -2.59 7.39 -1.27
N VAL A 46 -1.83 7.02 -0.24
CA VAL A 46 -0.91 5.87 -0.27
C VAL A 46 -1.40 4.69 0.56
N LEU A 47 -2.56 4.82 1.23
CA LEU A 47 -3.18 3.75 2.00
C LEU A 47 -3.75 2.65 1.09
N PRO A 48 -3.92 1.42 1.60
CA PRO A 48 -4.23 0.27 0.74
C PRO A 48 -5.66 0.29 0.18
N TRP A 49 -6.52 1.17 0.67
CA TRP A 49 -7.87 1.44 0.15
C TRP A 49 -7.93 2.70 -0.73
N SER A 50 -6.80 3.34 -1.01
CA SER A 50 -6.75 4.53 -1.84
C SER A 50 -7.19 4.21 -3.28
N THR A 51 -8.04 5.09 -3.82
CA THR A 51 -8.51 5.01 -5.21
C THR A 51 -7.52 5.62 -6.21
N THR A 52 -6.47 6.28 -5.72
CA THR A 52 -5.44 6.95 -6.54
C THR A 52 -4.17 6.13 -6.70
N LEU A 53 -4.14 4.91 -6.16
CA LEU A 53 -3.00 4.00 -6.32
C LEU A 53 -2.73 3.71 -7.80
N PRO A 54 -1.45 3.59 -8.21
CA PRO A 54 -1.11 3.21 -9.57
C PRO A 54 -1.73 1.87 -9.97
N VAL A 55 -2.10 1.72 -11.25
CA VAL A 55 -2.63 0.46 -11.79
C VAL A 55 -1.67 -0.72 -11.57
N SER A 56 -0.36 -0.45 -11.57
CA SER A 56 0.67 -1.47 -11.25
C SER A 56 0.56 -2.04 -9.84
N CYS A 57 -0.07 -1.34 -8.90
CA CYS A 57 -0.32 -1.82 -7.55
C CYS A 57 -1.56 -2.72 -7.47
N ILE A 58 -2.42 -2.74 -8.49
CA ILE A 58 -3.67 -3.51 -8.46
C ILE A 58 -3.40 -4.96 -8.83
N SER A 59 -3.91 -5.89 -8.03
CA SER A 59 -3.77 -7.31 -8.35
C SER A 59 -4.54 -7.66 -9.63
N LEU A 60 -3.87 -8.36 -10.55
CA LEU A 60 -4.47 -8.82 -11.82
C LEU A 60 -5.72 -9.70 -11.62
N LYS A 61 -5.89 -10.32 -10.45
CA LYS A 61 -7.09 -11.08 -10.09
C LYS A 61 -8.34 -10.21 -9.93
N LYS A 62 -8.18 -8.89 -9.72
CA LYS A 62 -9.27 -7.92 -9.56
C LYS A 62 -9.44 -6.98 -10.76
N LEU A 63 -8.60 -7.07 -11.81
CA LEU A 63 -8.77 -6.21 -12.98
C LEU A 63 -10.10 -6.57 -13.67
N PRO A 64 -11.02 -5.62 -13.88
CA PRO A 64 -12.20 -5.89 -14.71
C PRO A 64 -11.73 -6.35 -16.10
N LYS A 65 -12.33 -7.45 -16.58
CA LYS A 65 -12.09 -7.97 -17.93
C LYS A 65 -12.62 -7.01 -18.99
#